data_AF-A0A9X7P049-F1
#
_entry.id   AF-A0A9X7P049-F1
#
_cell.length_a   1.000
_cell.length_b   1.000
_cell.length_c   1.000
_cell.angle_alpha   90.00
_cell.angle_beta   90.00
_cell.angle_gamma   90.00
#
_symmetry.space_group_name_H-M   'P 1'
#
loop_
_entity.id
_entity.type
_entity.pdbx_description
1 polymer ?
#
loop_
_entity_poly.entity_id
_entity_poly.type
_entity_poly.pdbx_seq_one_letter_code
_entity_poly.pdbx_strand_id
1 'polypeptide(L)'
;MNKAERLWSLRDGVLAWLYGLGIDGATIAKAEPAAFMAATSWPEEAVTPRELNEALTWLKKEGYVEGKGTWQGDILRPHLSTYGEKYAASGKSVRDLPGVMEVQSPYLHIEGSSGVAVALHSPGATQNVNVQQMLEQAQALADAIEVALPEFADDQMRMDAEKLVSEIRAESESETPTPGRLKRLATSAMTTIATGAGTELGKTIIEAALPLLS
;
A
#
# COMPACT_ATOMS: atom_id res chain seq x y z
N MET A 1 5.11 40.26 -2.37
CA MET A 1 4.68 38.85 -2.35
C MET A 1 3.15 38.79 -2.43
N ASN A 2 2.57 37.86 -3.19
CA ASN A 2 1.12 37.66 -3.17
C ASN A 2 0.69 36.86 -1.91
N LYS A 3 -0.60 36.84 -1.56
CA LYS A 3 -1.08 36.18 -0.33
C LYS A 3 -0.79 34.67 -0.30
N ALA A 4 -0.81 33.99 -1.44
CA ALA A 4 -0.57 32.56 -1.51
C ALA A 4 0.91 32.23 -1.30
N GLU A 5 1.79 32.98 -1.95
CA GLU A 5 3.24 32.89 -1.73
C GLU A 5 3.58 33.15 -0.27
N ARG A 6 2.94 34.16 0.36
CA ARG A 6 3.15 34.47 1.77
C ARG A 6 2.83 33.31 2.70
N LEU A 7 1.71 32.63 2.49
CA LEU A 7 1.33 31.47 3.29
C LEU A 7 2.27 30.29 3.08
N TRP A 8 2.79 30.07 1.86
CA TRP A 8 3.75 29.01 1.60
C TRP A 8 5.10 29.28 2.27
N SER A 9 5.63 30.51 2.14
CA SER A 9 6.85 30.90 2.84
C SER A 9 6.72 30.82 4.36
N LEU A 10 5.53 31.11 4.91
CA LEU A 10 5.27 30.93 6.33
C LEU A 10 5.33 29.46 6.75
N ARG A 11 4.78 28.53 5.94
CA ARG A 11 4.85 27.09 6.24
C ARG A 11 6.29 26.59 6.22
N ASP A 12 7.07 26.98 5.22
CA ASP A 12 8.49 26.62 5.13
C ASP A 12 9.29 27.19 6.31
N GLY A 13 9.05 28.47 6.63
CA GLY A 13 9.68 29.12 7.77
C GLY A 13 9.35 28.44 9.10
N VAL A 14 8.07 28.09 9.32
CA VAL A 14 7.63 27.40 10.55
C VAL A 14 8.26 26.02 10.65
N LEU A 15 8.32 25.27 9.54
CA LEU A 15 8.98 23.97 9.51
C LEU A 15 10.46 24.08 9.89
N ALA A 16 11.18 25.01 9.28
CA ALA A 16 12.60 25.26 9.58
C ALA A 16 12.82 25.73 11.02
N TRP A 17 11.93 26.59 11.53
CA TRP A 17 12.00 27.06 12.91
C TRP A 17 11.81 25.94 13.94
N LEU A 18 10.79 25.10 13.76
CA LEU A 18 10.56 23.95 14.64
C LEU A 18 11.70 22.93 14.56
N TYR A 19 12.31 22.77 13.38
CA TYR A 19 13.50 21.93 13.21
C TYR A 19 14.69 22.45 14.02
N GLY A 20 14.96 23.77 13.94
CA GLY A 20 16.00 24.41 14.74
C GLY A 20 15.78 24.24 16.24
N LEU A 21 14.55 24.43 16.72
CA LEU A 21 14.19 24.17 18.12
C LEU A 21 14.48 22.72 18.54
N GLY A 22 14.18 21.76 17.67
CA GLY A 22 14.50 20.35 17.90
C GLY A 22 16.00 20.07 18.02
N ILE A 23 16.82 20.68 17.15
CA ILE A 23 18.29 20.60 17.22
C ILE A 23 18.82 21.17 18.53
N ASP A 24 18.28 22.31 18.96
CA ASP A 24 18.68 22.99 20.19
C ASP A 24 18.12 22.32 21.47
N GLY A 25 17.30 21.28 21.33
CA GLY A 25 16.60 20.63 22.45
C GLY A 25 15.57 21.53 23.13
N ALA A 26 15.16 22.61 22.46
CA ALA A 26 14.21 23.58 22.96
C ALA A 26 12.76 23.14 22.67
N THR A 27 11.86 23.42 23.62
CA THR A 27 10.42 23.19 23.43
C THR A 27 9.65 24.46 23.70
N ILE A 28 8.57 24.67 22.94
CA ILE A 28 7.70 25.84 23.09
C ILE A 28 6.32 25.41 23.55
N ALA A 29 5.69 26.20 24.42
CA ALA A 29 4.32 25.92 24.87
C ALA A 29 3.29 26.24 23.78
N LYS A 30 3.54 27.31 23.02
CA LYS A 30 2.73 27.82 21.92
C LYS A 30 3.65 28.52 20.92
N ALA A 31 3.27 28.54 19.65
CA ALA A 31 3.95 29.32 18.64
C ALA A 31 3.52 30.79 18.71
N GLU A 32 4.49 31.66 19.00
CA GLU A 32 4.29 33.11 19.11
C GLU A 32 4.96 33.83 17.93
N PRO A 33 4.28 34.77 17.24
CA PRO A 33 4.86 35.45 16.07
C PRO A 33 6.17 36.16 16.35
N ALA A 34 6.32 36.80 17.52
CA ALA A 34 7.55 37.48 17.88
C ALA A 34 8.74 36.50 17.99
N ALA A 35 8.53 35.32 18.60
CA ALA A 35 9.55 34.29 18.72
C ALA A 35 9.91 33.70 17.35
N PHE A 36 8.90 33.45 16.52
CA PHE A 36 9.09 33.00 15.14
C PHE A 36 9.91 34.01 14.31
N MET A 37 9.51 35.28 14.29
CA MET A 37 10.17 36.32 13.51
C MET A 37 11.62 36.55 13.96
N ALA A 38 11.87 36.52 15.28
CA ALA A 38 13.21 36.65 15.83
C ALA A 38 14.12 35.47 15.43
N ALA A 39 13.61 34.24 15.51
CA ALA A 39 14.38 33.04 15.19
C ALA A 39 14.65 32.87 13.69
N THR A 40 13.73 33.32 12.83
CA THR A 40 13.82 33.14 11.38
C THR A 40 14.39 34.35 10.64
N SER A 41 14.64 35.47 11.33
CA SER A 41 14.99 36.75 10.69
C SER A 41 14.00 37.12 9.57
N TRP A 42 12.71 36.97 9.87
CA TRP A 42 11.64 37.10 8.87
C TRP A 42 11.70 38.45 8.14
N PRO A 43 11.91 38.48 6.80
CA PRO A 43 12.28 39.69 6.08
C PRO A 43 11.09 40.59 5.69
N GLU A 44 9.86 40.18 5.97
CA GLU A 44 8.64 40.87 5.50
C GLU A 44 7.84 41.55 6.62
N GLU A 45 6.66 42.07 6.25
CA GLU A 45 5.62 42.53 7.15
C GLU A 45 5.37 41.53 8.29
N ALA A 46 5.10 42.10 9.47
CA ALA A 46 4.90 41.38 10.72
C ALA A 46 3.89 40.22 10.55
N VAL A 47 4.29 39.05 11.03
CA VAL A 47 3.44 37.85 11.01
C VAL A 47 2.35 37.99 12.07
N THR A 48 1.11 37.79 11.66
CA THR A 48 -0.02 37.82 12.60
C THR A 48 -0.17 36.47 13.32
N PRO A 49 -0.75 36.44 14.54
CA PRO A 49 -1.06 35.18 15.22
C PRO A 49 -1.92 34.24 14.38
N ARG A 50 -2.84 34.81 13.59
CA ARG A 50 -3.72 34.07 12.70
C ARG A 50 -2.96 33.37 11.59
N GLU A 51 -2.11 34.08 10.86
CA GLU A 51 -1.30 33.51 9.77
C GLU A 51 -0.40 32.38 10.27
N LEU A 52 0.25 32.58 11.42
CA LEU A 52 1.11 31.57 12.03
C LEU A 52 0.32 30.32 12.42
N ASN A 53 -0.87 30.49 13.01
CA ASN A 53 -1.71 29.37 13.39
C ASN A 53 -2.30 28.64 12.17
N GLU A 54 -2.65 29.36 11.10
CA GLU A 54 -3.09 28.76 9.82
C GLU A 54 -1.97 27.90 9.19
N ALA A 55 -0.71 28.36 9.23
CA ALA A 55 0.44 27.60 8.77
C ALA A 55 0.66 26.31 9.59
N LEU A 56 0.63 26.41 10.93
CA LEU A 56 0.75 25.26 11.82
C LEU A 56 -0.39 24.25 11.65
N THR A 57 -1.62 24.74 11.50
CA THR A 57 -2.80 23.89 11.27
C THR A 57 -2.66 23.10 9.99
N TRP A 58 -2.19 23.75 8.92
CA TRP A 58 -1.91 23.06 7.67
C TRP A 58 -0.80 22.02 7.83
N LEU A 59 0.34 22.39 8.42
CA LEU A 59 1.46 21.46 8.64
C LEU A 59 1.08 20.26 9.51
N LYS A 60 0.22 20.46 10.51
CA LYS A 60 -0.34 19.39 11.34
C LYS A 60 -1.25 18.46 10.53
N LYS A 61 -2.13 19.02 9.70
CA LYS A 61 -3.05 18.26 8.86
C LYS A 61 -2.29 17.37 7.86
N GLU A 62 -1.19 17.88 7.30
CA GLU A 62 -0.33 17.14 6.37
C GLU A 62 0.69 16.22 7.07
N GLY A 63 0.68 16.14 8.41
CA GLY A 63 1.50 15.20 9.17
C GLY A 63 2.95 15.64 9.42
N TYR A 64 3.35 16.87 9.07
CA TYR A 64 4.68 17.39 9.38
C TYR A 64 4.84 17.79 10.85
N VAL A 65 3.75 18.26 11.47
CA VAL A 65 3.76 18.82 12.83
C VAL A 65 2.82 18.04 13.75
N GLU A 66 3.29 17.78 14.96
CA GLU A 66 2.51 17.25 16.07
C GLU A 66 2.28 18.30 17.16
N GLY A 67 1.32 18.05 18.04
CA GLY A 67 0.88 19.01 19.06
C GLY A 67 -0.60 18.85 19.40
N LYS A 68 -1.04 19.40 20.53
CA LYS A 68 -2.43 19.30 20.98
C LYS A 68 -3.25 20.48 20.45
N GLY A 69 -4.25 20.20 19.61
CA GLY A 69 -5.20 21.21 19.17
C GLY A 69 -6.14 21.62 20.30
N THR A 70 -6.50 22.90 20.36
CA THR A 70 -7.52 23.44 21.27
C THR A 70 -8.84 23.65 20.52
N TRP A 71 -9.94 23.80 21.26
CA TRP A 71 -11.24 24.18 20.66
C TRP A 71 -11.13 25.51 19.90
N GLN A 72 -10.31 26.44 20.37
CA GLN A 72 -10.09 27.76 19.75
C GLN A 72 -9.20 27.69 18.49
N GLY A 73 -8.72 26.49 18.12
CA GLY A 73 -7.93 26.27 16.91
C GLY A 73 -6.42 26.43 17.09
N ASP A 74 -5.94 26.82 18.27
CA ASP A 74 -4.50 26.90 18.56
C ASP A 74 -3.88 25.51 18.70
N ILE A 75 -2.62 25.36 18.27
CA ILE A 75 -1.81 24.16 18.49
C ILE A 75 -0.85 24.38 19.66
N LEU A 76 -1.05 23.63 20.73
CA LEU A 76 -0.19 23.61 21.93
C LEU A 76 0.96 22.63 21.75
N ARG A 77 2.13 23.04 22.25
CA ARG A 77 3.39 22.29 22.18
C ARG A 77 3.68 21.75 20.76
N PRO A 78 3.69 22.63 19.74
CA PRO A 78 4.02 22.21 18.39
C PRO A 78 5.45 21.69 18.34
N HIS A 79 5.64 20.53 17.73
CA HIS A 79 6.94 19.93 17.44
C HIS A 79 6.84 19.16 16.12
N LEU A 80 7.98 18.86 15.49
CA LEU A 80 7.97 18.08 14.25
C LEU A 80 7.64 16.60 14.56
N SER A 81 6.91 15.97 13.64
CA SER A 81 6.82 14.50 13.61
C SER A 81 8.11 13.90 13.04
N THR A 82 8.30 12.60 13.17
CA THR A 82 9.41 11.89 12.49
C THR A 82 9.45 12.15 10.99
N TYR A 83 8.28 12.32 10.35
CA TYR A 83 8.19 12.68 8.93
C TYR A 83 8.59 14.14 8.70
N GLY A 84 8.10 15.07 9.54
CA GLY A 84 8.46 16.48 9.51
C GLY A 84 9.95 16.74 9.67
N GLU A 85 10.61 16.03 10.59
CA GLU A 85 12.06 16.14 10.81
C GLU A 85 12.85 15.71 9.58
N LYS A 86 12.51 14.56 8.99
CA LYS A 86 13.15 14.07 7.75
C LYS A 86 12.96 15.04 6.60
N TYR A 87 11.77 15.62 6.48
CA TYR A 87 11.46 16.57 5.41
C TYR A 87 12.21 17.88 5.61
N ALA A 88 12.19 18.44 6.82
CA ALA A 88 12.93 19.65 7.16
C ALA A 88 14.44 19.51 6.91
N ALA A 89 15.01 18.36 7.29
CA ALA A 89 16.42 18.03 7.03
C ALA A 89 16.74 17.93 5.53
N SER A 90 15.76 17.66 4.66
CA SER A 90 15.97 17.58 3.21
C SER A 90 16.10 18.95 2.53
N GLY A 91 15.74 20.04 3.24
CA GLY A 91 15.80 21.41 2.71
C GLY A 91 14.78 21.73 1.60
N LYS A 92 13.81 20.86 1.37
CA LYS A 92 12.75 21.05 0.36
C LYS A 92 11.62 21.93 0.90
N SER A 93 10.95 22.67 0.02
CA SER A 93 9.78 23.47 0.37
C SER A 93 8.56 22.58 0.49
N VAL A 94 7.72 22.77 1.53
CA VAL A 94 6.44 22.05 1.67
C VAL A 94 5.42 22.38 0.57
N ARG A 95 5.71 23.40 -0.24
CA ARG A 95 4.98 23.69 -1.47
C ARG A 95 5.20 22.63 -2.54
N ASP A 96 6.40 22.02 -2.54
CA ASP A 96 6.74 20.92 -3.43
C ASP A 96 5.98 19.70 -2.92
N LEU A 97 4.78 19.48 -3.48
CA LEU A 97 3.90 18.35 -3.19
C LEU A 97 4.73 17.08 -2.99
N PRO A 98 4.81 16.51 -1.77
CA PRO A 98 5.41 15.21 -1.59
C PRO A 98 4.50 14.23 -2.32
N GLY A 99 4.98 13.69 -3.43
CA GLY A 99 4.30 12.60 -4.12
C GLY A 99 3.37 13.00 -5.27
N VAL A 100 3.52 14.17 -5.88
CA VAL A 100 3.40 14.20 -7.35
C VAL A 100 4.80 14.19 -7.92
N MET A 101 5.52 13.07 -7.68
CA MET A 101 6.29 12.60 -8.81
C MET A 101 5.25 12.37 -9.89
N GLU A 102 5.32 13.13 -10.97
CA GLU A 102 4.71 12.75 -12.23
C GLU A 102 5.44 11.47 -12.64
N VAL A 103 5.12 10.35 -11.99
CA VAL A 103 5.62 9.06 -12.38
C VAL A 103 4.85 8.75 -13.64
N GLN A 104 5.49 9.00 -14.78
CA GLN A 104 5.09 8.40 -16.04
C GLN A 104 5.11 6.88 -15.81
N SER A 105 3.97 6.31 -15.40
CA SER A 105 3.77 4.90 -15.10
C SER A 105 4.65 4.34 -13.96
N PRO A 106 4.20 4.31 -12.69
CA PRO A 106 4.90 3.56 -11.66
C PRO A 106 4.79 2.06 -11.96
N TYR A 107 5.82 1.50 -12.58
CA TYR A 107 5.99 0.07 -12.68
C TYR A 107 6.37 -0.48 -11.29
N LEU A 108 5.38 -1.04 -10.60
CA LEU A 108 5.58 -1.82 -9.39
C LEU A 108 5.91 -3.26 -9.81
N HIS A 109 7.16 -3.67 -9.60
CA HIS A 109 7.59 -5.05 -9.81
C HIS A 109 7.53 -5.80 -8.48
N ILE A 110 6.68 -6.83 -8.40
CA ILE A 110 6.49 -7.65 -7.20
C ILE A 110 6.94 -9.06 -7.54
N GLU A 111 8.03 -9.52 -6.92
CA GLU A 111 8.53 -10.89 -7.06
C GLU A 111 8.23 -11.72 -5.80
N GLY A 112 8.10 -13.03 -5.97
CA GLY A 112 7.94 -13.98 -4.86
C GLY A 112 6.59 -13.96 -4.16
N SER A 113 5.58 -13.28 -4.72
CA SER A 113 4.22 -13.23 -4.16
C SER A 113 3.21 -13.88 -5.13
N SER A 114 2.44 -14.85 -4.64
CA SER A 114 1.23 -15.34 -5.32
C SER A 114 0.02 -14.60 -4.74
N GLY A 115 -0.76 -13.90 -5.58
CA GLY A 115 -2.09 -13.38 -5.20
C GLY A 115 -2.19 -11.97 -4.72
N VAL A 116 -1.41 -11.07 -5.32
CA VAL A 116 -1.45 -9.67 -4.91
C VAL A 116 -2.54 -8.94 -5.70
N ALA A 117 -3.66 -8.67 -5.03
CA ALA A 117 -4.63 -7.68 -5.49
C ALA A 117 -4.07 -6.27 -5.22
N VAL A 118 -3.38 -5.70 -6.21
CA VAL A 118 -2.69 -4.39 -6.05
C VAL A 118 -3.68 -3.22 -6.03
N ALA A 119 -4.89 -3.41 -6.55
CA ALA A 119 -5.89 -2.34 -6.73
C ALA A 119 -7.30 -2.72 -6.21
N LEU A 120 -7.39 -3.21 -4.97
CA LEU A 120 -8.68 -3.53 -4.34
C LEU A 120 -9.49 -2.23 -4.08
N HIS A 121 -10.76 -2.19 -4.50
CA HIS A 121 -11.67 -1.02 -4.38
C HIS A 121 -11.26 0.25 -5.14
N SER A 122 -10.44 0.14 -6.20
CA SER A 122 -10.03 1.28 -7.02
C SER A 122 -10.91 1.42 -8.28
N PRO A 123 -11.76 2.46 -8.40
CA PRO A 123 -12.58 2.68 -9.59
C PRO A 123 -11.69 2.92 -10.82
N GLY A 124 -11.92 2.18 -11.91
CA GLY A 124 -11.17 2.32 -13.17
C GLY A 124 -9.83 1.58 -13.22
N ALA A 125 -9.46 0.82 -12.18
CA ALA A 125 -8.27 -0.03 -12.22
C ALA A 125 -8.53 -1.29 -13.05
N THR A 126 -7.64 -1.60 -14.00
CA THR A 126 -7.61 -2.88 -14.72
C THR A 126 -6.33 -3.61 -14.35
N GLN A 127 -6.44 -4.73 -13.63
CA GLN A 127 -5.31 -5.60 -13.32
C GLN A 127 -5.26 -6.71 -14.37
N ASN A 128 -4.26 -6.68 -15.24
CA ASN A 128 -4.00 -7.77 -16.18
C ASN A 128 -3.23 -8.87 -15.45
N VAL A 129 -3.93 -9.91 -15.05
CA VAL A 129 -3.30 -11.17 -14.62
C VAL A 129 -2.70 -11.82 -15.85
N ASN A 130 -1.44 -12.25 -15.78
CA ASN A 130 -0.81 -12.96 -16.89
C ASN A 130 -1.54 -14.30 -17.10
N VAL A 131 -2.47 -14.32 -18.05
CA VAL A 131 -3.31 -15.49 -18.38
C VAL A 131 -2.44 -16.70 -18.70
N GLN A 132 -1.28 -16.51 -19.33
CA GLN A 132 -0.40 -17.61 -19.69
C GLN A 132 0.23 -18.30 -18.46
N GLN A 133 0.68 -17.53 -17.48
CA GLN A 133 1.18 -18.08 -16.22
C GLN A 133 0.08 -18.81 -15.43
N MET A 134 -1.15 -18.31 -15.48
CA MET A 134 -2.30 -18.97 -14.86
C MET A 134 -2.64 -20.31 -15.55
N LEU A 135 -2.48 -20.39 -16.87
CA LEU A 135 -2.66 -21.64 -17.61
C LEU A 135 -1.59 -22.69 -17.26
N GLU A 136 -0.33 -22.27 -17.16
CA GLU A 136 0.76 -23.15 -16.72
C GLU A 136 0.53 -23.69 -15.30
N GLN A 137 0.04 -22.83 -14.39
CA GLN A 137 -0.31 -23.24 -13.03
C GLN A 137 -1.51 -24.21 -12.99
N ALA A 138 -2.51 -24.00 -13.85
CA ALA A 138 -3.65 -24.91 -13.97
C ALA A 138 -3.22 -26.29 -14.48
N GLN A 139 -2.31 -26.35 -15.45
CA GLN A 139 -1.71 -27.60 -15.92
C GLN A 139 -0.92 -28.30 -14.82
N ALA A 140 -0.10 -27.57 -14.08
CA ALA A 140 0.65 -28.13 -12.95
C ALA A 140 -0.25 -28.73 -11.86
N LEU A 141 -1.40 -28.10 -11.58
CA LEU A 141 -2.40 -28.64 -10.66
C LEU A 141 -3.02 -29.94 -11.19
N ALA A 142 -3.39 -29.98 -12.48
CA ALA A 142 -3.93 -31.18 -13.11
C ALA A 142 -2.94 -32.36 -13.03
N ASP A 143 -1.66 -32.10 -13.32
CA ASP A 143 -0.61 -33.12 -13.26
C ASP A 143 -0.36 -33.62 -11.82
N ALA A 144 -0.40 -32.72 -10.83
CA ALA A 144 -0.26 -33.10 -9.42
C ALA A 144 -1.40 -34.01 -8.95
N ILE A 145 -2.63 -33.74 -9.37
CA ILE A 145 -3.78 -34.60 -9.05
C ILE A 145 -3.65 -35.95 -9.77
N GLU A 146 -3.23 -35.96 -11.04
CA GLU A 146 -3.05 -37.17 -11.84
C GLU A 146 -2.00 -38.12 -11.23
N VAL A 147 -0.89 -37.58 -10.74
CA VAL A 147 0.14 -38.33 -10.00
C VAL A 147 -0.42 -38.95 -8.71
N ALA A 148 -1.38 -38.30 -8.05
CA ALA A 148 -2.00 -38.79 -6.83
C ALA A 148 -3.11 -39.84 -7.07
N LEU A 149 -3.62 -39.98 -8.31
CA LEU A 149 -4.74 -40.87 -8.64
C LEU A 149 -4.57 -42.33 -8.15
N PRO A 150 -3.40 -42.97 -8.31
CA PRO A 150 -3.20 -44.36 -7.90
C PRO A 150 -3.28 -44.58 -6.38
N GLU A 151 -3.06 -43.53 -5.60
CA GLU A 151 -2.93 -43.59 -4.13
C GLU A 151 -4.26 -43.33 -3.41
N PHE A 152 -5.29 -42.87 -4.12
CA PHE A 152 -6.63 -42.77 -3.55
C PHE A 152 -7.19 -44.17 -3.28
N ALA A 153 -7.48 -44.46 -2.02
CA ALA A 153 -8.09 -45.71 -1.60
C ALA A 153 -9.60 -45.78 -1.93
N ASP A 154 -10.27 -44.64 -2.04
CA ASP A 154 -11.70 -44.53 -2.31
C ASP A 154 -11.94 -44.34 -3.82
N ASP A 155 -12.68 -45.28 -4.43
CA ASP A 155 -13.02 -45.27 -5.86
C ASP A 155 -13.86 -44.04 -6.24
N GLN A 156 -14.75 -43.57 -5.35
CA GLN A 156 -15.55 -42.37 -5.60
C GLN A 156 -14.65 -41.13 -5.63
N MET A 157 -13.69 -41.07 -4.71
CA MET A 157 -12.73 -39.98 -4.63
C MET A 157 -11.77 -39.95 -5.83
N ARG A 158 -11.37 -41.12 -6.33
CA ARG A 158 -10.58 -41.24 -7.56
C ARG A 158 -11.36 -40.73 -8.77
N MET A 159 -12.64 -41.11 -8.89
CA MET A 159 -13.51 -40.61 -9.95
C MET A 159 -13.70 -39.09 -9.89
N ASP A 160 -13.88 -38.54 -8.69
CA ASP A 160 -14.02 -37.08 -8.51
C ASP A 160 -12.72 -36.34 -8.86
N ALA A 161 -11.56 -36.92 -8.53
CA ALA A 161 -10.24 -36.41 -8.92
C ALA A 161 -10.02 -36.45 -10.43
N GLU A 162 -10.34 -37.57 -11.10
CA GLU A 162 -10.25 -37.72 -12.57
C GLU A 162 -11.14 -36.71 -13.30
N LYS A 163 -12.36 -36.51 -12.79
CA LYS A 163 -13.28 -35.50 -13.30
C LYS A 163 -12.69 -34.10 -13.14
N LEU A 164 -12.10 -33.80 -11.99
CA LEU A 164 -11.50 -32.49 -11.73
C LEU A 164 -10.30 -32.21 -12.65
N VAL A 165 -9.42 -33.19 -12.87
CA VAL A 165 -8.31 -33.11 -13.84
C VAL A 165 -8.85 -32.79 -15.23
N SER A 166 -9.89 -33.50 -15.67
CA SER A 166 -10.51 -33.30 -16.97
C SER A 166 -11.10 -31.88 -17.12
N GLU A 167 -11.77 -31.38 -16.07
CA GLU A 167 -12.34 -30.03 -16.07
C GLU A 167 -11.28 -28.93 -16.08
N ILE A 168 -10.16 -29.12 -15.38
CA ILE A 168 -9.04 -28.18 -15.36
C ILE A 168 -8.37 -28.12 -16.74
N ARG A 169 -8.10 -29.28 -17.37
CA ARG A 169 -7.49 -29.34 -18.71
C ARG A 169 -8.41 -28.73 -19.76
N ALA A 170 -9.71 -29.07 -19.75
CA ALA A 170 -10.68 -28.51 -20.67
C ALA A 170 -10.80 -26.98 -20.55
N GLU A 171 -10.73 -26.42 -19.33
CA GLU A 171 -10.73 -24.97 -19.15
C GLU A 171 -9.42 -24.32 -19.59
N SER A 172 -8.29 -25.01 -19.38
CA SER A 172 -6.96 -24.50 -19.74
C SER A 172 -6.70 -24.50 -21.25
N GLU A 173 -7.30 -25.45 -21.97
CA GLU A 173 -7.18 -25.60 -23.43
C GLU A 173 -8.30 -24.86 -24.20
N SER A 174 -9.24 -24.22 -23.49
CA SER A 174 -10.32 -23.44 -24.08
C SER A 174 -9.79 -22.25 -24.88
N GLU A 175 -10.46 -21.89 -25.98
CA GLU A 175 -10.17 -20.67 -26.76
C GLU A 175 -10.33 -19.39 -25.91
N THR A 176 -11.16 -19.45 -24.86
CA THR A 176 -11.36 -18.35 -23.91
C THR A 176 -11.32 -18.88 -22.47
N PRO A 177 -10.11 -19.10 -21.90
CA PRO A 177 -9.98 -19.54 -20.51
C PRO A 177 -10.50 -18.47 -19.56
N THR A 178 -11.32 -18.88 -18.59
CA THR A 178 -11.92 -18.01 -17.60
C THR A 178 -11.19 -18.15 -16.25
N PRO A 179 -10.48 -17.11 -15.78
CA PRO A 179 -9.78 -17.15 -14.49
C PRO A 179 -10.67 -17.55 -13.30
N GLY A 180 -11.92 -17.07 -13.30
CA GLY A 180 -12.90 -17.40 -12.26
C GLY A 180 -13.35 -18.86 -12.26
N ARG A 181 -13.23 -19.58 -13.38
CA ARG A 181 -13.51 -21.02 -13.44
C ARG A 181 -12.31 -21.81 -12.91
N LEU A 182 -11.10 -21.48 -13.34
CA LEU A 182 -9.87 -22.11 -12.82
C LEU A 182 -9.73 -21.94 -11.30
N LYS A 183 -10.05 -20.75 -10.76
CA LYS A 183 -10.13 -20.50 -9.31
C LYS A 183 -11.04 -21.48 -8.58
N ARG A 184 -12.25 -21.69 -9.09
CA ARG A 184 -13.22 -22.62 -8.47
C ARG A 184 -12.74 -24.07 -8.50
N LEU A 185 -12.11 -24.48 -9.61
CA LEU A 185 -11.54 -25.82 -9.75
C LEU A 185 -10.38 -26.03 -8.78
N ALA A 186 -9.49 -25.04 -8.63
CA ALA A 186 -8.40 -25.06 -7.65
C ALA A 186 -8.92 -25.13 -6.20
N THR A 187 -9.98 -24.40 -5.86
CA THR A 187 -10.62 -24.52 -4.54
C THR A 187 -11.14 -25.93 -4.30
N SER A 188 -11.82 -26.52 -5.29
CA SER A 188 -12.33 -27.89 -5.19
C SER A 188 -11.21 -28.92 -5.00
N ALA A 189 -10.06 -28.73 -5.67
CA ALA A 189 -8.89 -29.59 -5.50
C ALA A 189 -8.38 -29.56 -4.05
N MET A 190 -8.27 -28.37 -3.47
CA MET A 190 -7.81 -28.20 -2.08
C MET A 190 -8.77 -28.79 -1.05
N THR A 191 -10.07 -28.59 -1.22
CA THR A 191 -11.05 -29.01 -0.20
C THR A 191 -11.38 -30.49 -0.27
N THR A 192 -11.50 -31.02 -1.48
CA THR A 192 -12.10 -32.33 -1.72
C THR A 192 -11.04 -33.38 -2.03
N ILE A 193 -10.01 -33.04 -2.79
CA ILE A 193 -9.03 -34.02 -3.29
C ILE A 193 -7.81 -34.11 -2.36
N ALA A 194 -7.25 -32.96 -1.94
CA ALA A 194 -6.07 -32.94 -1.09
C ALA A 194 -6.30 -33.61 0.29
N THR A 195 -7.53 -33.59 0.79
CA THR A 195 -7.90 -34.17 2.09
C THR A 195 -7.84 -35.69 2.12
N GLY A 196 -7.99 -36.38 0.98
CA GLY A 196 -7.93 -37.85 0.91
C GLY A 196 -6.77 -38.41 0.09
N ALA A 197 -5.88 -37.55 -0.44
CA ALA A 197 -4.63 -37.97 -1.10
C ALA A 197 -3.53 -38.41 -0.09
N GLY A 198 -3.78 -38.29 1.21
CA GLY A 198 -2.77 -38.46 2.24
C GLY A 198 -1.89 -37.21 2.42
N THR A 199 -0.99 -37.25 3.41
CA THR A 199 -0.33 -36.03 3.92
C THR A 199 0.64 -35.40 2.93
N GLU A 200 1.44 -36.20 2.21
CA GLU A 200 2.46 -35.68 1.28
C GLU A 200 1.84 -35.27 -0.06
N LEU A 201 1.01 -36.11 -0.68
CA LEU A 201 0.37 -35.79 -1.96
C LEU A 201 -0.69 -34.70 -1.81
N GLY A 202 -1.43 -34.69 -0.70
CA GLY A 202 -2.36 -33.61 -0.38
C GLY A 202 -1.65 -32.26 -0.27
N LYS A 203 -0.45 -32.24 0.32
CA LYS A 203 0.40 -31.04 0.37
C LYS A 203 0.83 -30.59 -1.03
N THR A 204 1.26 -31.50 -1.91
CA THR A 204 1.61 -31.18 -3.30
C THR A 204 0.43 -30.59 -4.07
N ILE A 205 -0.77 -31.14 -3.90
CA ILE A 205 -2.00 -30.62 -4.54
C ILE A 205 -2.33 -29.21 -4.02
N ILE A 206 -2.19 -28.98 -2.71
CA ILE A 206 -2.40 -27.65 -2.11
C ILE A 206 -1.39 -26.64 -2.65
N GLU A 207 -0.10 -27.01 -2.71
CA GLU A 207 0.97 -26.16 -3.23
C GLU A 207 0.74 -25.79 -4.70
N ALA A 208 0.25 -26.73 -5.51
CA ALA A 208 -0.09 -26.47 -6.91
C ALA A 208 -1.36 -25.61 -7.09
N ALA A 209 -2.32 -25.70 -6.17
CA ALA A 209 -3.58 -24.96 -6.24
C ALA A 209 -3.47 -23.50 -5.73
N LEU A 210 -2.59 -23.22 -4.77
CA LEU A 210 -2.44 -21.91 -4.13
C LEU A 210 -2.24 -20.74 -5.12
N PRO A 211 -1.38 -20.85 -6.15
CA PRO A 211 -1.17 -19.75 -7.10
C PRO A 211 -2.42 -19.38 -7.90
N LEU A 212 -3.33 -20.33 -8.12
CA LEU A 212 -4.55 -20.11 -8.90
C LEU A 212 -5.63 -19.37 -8.12
N LEU A 213 -5.66 -19.49 -6.79
CA LEU A 213 -6.64 -18.81 -5.92
C LEU A 213 -6.38 -17.31 -5.74
N SER A 214 -5.20 -16.91 -6.19
CA SER A 214 -4.50 -15.70 -5.87
C SER A 214 -4.97 -14.52 -6.74
#